data_AF-A0AAV8VSW2-F1
#
_entry.id   AF-A0AAV8VSW2-F1
#
_cell.length_a   1.000
_cell.length_b   1.000
_cell.length_c   1.000
_cell.angle_alpha   90.00
_cell.angle_beta   90.00
_cell.angle_gamma   90.00
#
_symmetry.space_group_name_H-M   'P 1'
#
loop_
_entity.id
_entity.type
_entity.pdbx_description
1 polymer ?
#
loop_
_entity_poly.entity_id
_entity_poly.type
_entity_poly.pdbx_seq_one_letter_code
_entity_poly.pdbx_strand_id
1 'polypeptide(L)'
;MAPTPYTITSEYSEEPVSRTYQYRKVMKPMLERKRRARINRCLNELKELMVTALQNEGENVSKLEKADILELTVRHLHNLKRQNQLVLPPEHTYVDRFRAGFTQCAKEVTHFIASPADTIDPESCRKLVQHLGACVKQLDCVSQNISVQYPHSSKSQPVSSRSEVKTAALSVWRPW
;
A
#
# COMPACT_ATOMS: atom_id res chain seq x y z
N MET A 1 -50.90 -70.64 20.64
CA MET A 1 -49.55 -70.36 20.10
C MET A 1 -49.73 -69.77 18.71
N ALA A 2 -49.12 -68.70 18.23
CA ALA A 2 -48.49 -67.48 18.74
C ALA A 2 -48.29 -66.62 17.46
N PRO A 3 -48.41 -65.29 17.49
CA PRO A 3 -48.10 -64.44 16.34
C PRO A 3 -46.60 -64.15 16.31
N THR A 4 -46.00 -64.06 15.12
CA THR A 4 -44.85 -63.16 14.90
C THR A 4 -44.91 -62.56 13.49
N PRO A 5 -45.25 -61.27 13.36
CA PRO A 5 -44.77 -60.47 12.25
C PRO A 5 -43.29 -60.15 12.50
N TYR A 6 -42.43 -60.45 11.53
CA TYR A 6 -41.06 -59.95 11.53
C TYR A 6 -41.10 -58.42 11.41
N THR A 7 -40.94 -57.74 12.54
CA THR A 7 -40.61 -56.31 12.57
C THR A 7 -39.20 -56.17 12.00
N ILE A 8 -39.10 -55.65 10.78
CA ILE A 8 -37.85 -55.10 10.25
C ILE A 8 -37.61 -53.81 11.03
N THR A 9 -36.97 -53.92 12.20
CA THR A 9 -36.29 -52.78 12.80
C THR A 9 -35.11 -52.47 11.90
N SER A 10 -35.28 -51.46 11.04
CA SER A 10 -34.18 -50.79 10.36
C SER A 10 -33.23 -50.27 11.44
N GLU A 11 -32.19 -51.05 11.74
CA GLU A 11 -30.97 -50.58 12.38
C GLU A 11 -30.42 -49.42 11.54
N TYR A 12 -30.79 -48.19 11.91
CA TYR A 12 -30.11 -47.00 11.44
C TYR A 12 -28.94 -46.76 12.38
N SER A 13 -27.88 -47.56 12.19
CA SER A 13 -26.58 -47.34 12.79
C SER A 13 -25.99 -46.07 12.19
N GLU A 14 -26.21 -44.92 12.83
CA GLU A 14 -25.44 -43.71 12.54
C GLU A 14 -24.00 -43.93 13.00
N GLU A 15 -23.17 -44.52 12.13
CA GLU A 15 -21.73 -44.45 12.34
C GLU A 15 -21.27 -42.98 12.32
N PRO A 16 -20.40 -42.57 13.25
CA PRO A 16 -19.96 -41.19 13.32
C PRO A 16 -19.18 -40.83 12.05
N VAL A 17 -19.79 -39.99 11.22
CA VAL A 17 -19.20 -39.49 9.98
C VAL A 17 -17.76 -39.02 10.25
N SER A 18 -16.78 -39.68 9.62
CA SER A 18 -15.35 -39.39 9.82
C SER A 18 -15.06 -37.90 9.75
N ARG A 19 -14.22 -37.38 10.67
CA ARG A 19 -13.81 -35.96 10.70
C ARG A 19 -13.34 -35.45 9.34
N THR A 20 -12.67 -36.30 8.56
CA THR A 20 -12.21 -35.98 7.20
C THR A 20 -13.37 -35.77 6.23
N TYR A 21 -14.43 -36.58 6.32
CA TYR A 21 -15.62 -36.43 5.50
C TYR A 21 -16.39 -35.15 5.87
N GLN A 22 -16.60 -34.90 7.18
CA GLN A 22 -17.23 -33.66 7.67
C GLN A 22 -16.48 -32.42 7.15
N TYR A 23 -15.15 -32.46 7.18
CA TYR A 23 -14.34 -31.37 6.64
C TYR A 23 -14.54 -31.18 5.13
N ARG A 24 -14.45 -32.25 4.33
CA ARG A 24 -14.52 -32.15 2.86
C ARG A 24 -15.91 -31.78 2.35
N LYS A 25 -16.97 -32.25 3.00
CA LYS A 25 -18.36 -32.10 2.53
C LYS A 25 -19.11 -30.95 3.17
N VAL A 26 -18.72 -30.51 4.37
CA VAL A 26 -19.44 -29.46 5.10
C VAL A 26 -18.55 -28.25 5.35
N MET A 27 -17.43 -28.41 6.06
CA MET A 27 -16.62 -27.24 6.44
C MET A 27 -15.95 -26.57 5.24
N LYS A 28 -15.33 -27.33 4.33
CA LYS A 28 -14.61 -26.78 3.17
C LYS A 28 -15.56 -25.99 2.24
N PRO A 29 -16.75 -26.50 1.84
CA PRO A 29 -17.72 -25.72 1.07
C PRO A 29 -18.22 -24.48 1.80
N MET A 30 -18.47 -24.57 3.10
CA MET A 30 -18.90 -23.44 3.92
C MET A 30 -17.83 -22.33 3.99
N LEU A 31 -16.56 -22.70 4.21
CA LEU A 31 -15.44 -21.75 4.25
C LEU A 31 -15.22 -21.06 2.92
N GLU A 32 -15.33 -21.80 1.81
CA GLU A 32 -15.22 -21.20 0.48
C GLU A 32 -16.39 -20.24 0.19
N ARG A 33 -17.61 -20.57 0.63
CA ARG A 33 -18.74 -19.63 0.55
C ARG A 33 -18.47 -18.34 1.32
N LYS A 34 -17.93 -18.43 2.54
CA LYS A 34 -17.53 -17.26 3.36
C LYS A 34 -16.43 -16.45 2.67
N ARG A 35 -15.41 -17.11 2.10
CA ARG A 35 -14.34 -16.45 1.33
C ARG A 35 -14.90 -15.69 0.12
N ARG A 36 -15.77 -16.33 -0.68
CA ARG A 36 -16.41 -15.70 -1.85
C ARG A 36 -17.27 -14.51 -1.46
N ALA A 37 -18.04 -14.61 -0.38
CA ALA A 37 -18.84 -13.51 0.15
C ALA A 37 -17.96 -12.31 0.52
N ARG A 38 -16.83 -12.55 1.20
CA ARG A 38 -15.86 -11.49 1.52
C ARG A 38 -15.28 -10.84 0.27
N ILE A 39 -14.84 -11.64 -0.71
CA ILE A 39 -14.27 -11.12 -1.97
C ILE A 39 -15.30 -10.25 -2.71
N ASN A 40 -16.54 -10.71 -2.84
CA ASN A 40 -17.59 -9.93 -3.51
C ASN A 40 -17.92 -8.64 -2.76
N ARG A 41 -17.90 -8.65 -1.42
CA ARG A 41 -18.08 -7.44 -0.61
C ARG A 41 -17.01 -6.39 -0.93
N CYS A 42 -15.74 -6.79 -0.89
CA CYS A 42 -14.64 -5.88 -1.21
C CYS A 42 -14.69 -5.39 -2.67
N LEU A 43 -15.09 -6.23 -3.63
CA LEU A 43 -15.25 -5.80 -5.02
C LEU A 43 -16.37 -4.78 -5.20
N ASN A 44 -17.49 -4.92 -4.49
CA ASN A 44 -18.58 -3.95 -4.53
C ASN A 44 -18.15 -2.60 -3.93
N GLU A 45 -17.45 -2.63 -2.79
CA GLU A 45 -16.89 -1.43 -2.16
C GLU A 45 -15.89 -0.73 -3.10
N LEU A 46 -14.97 -1.49 -3.71
CA LEU A 46 -14.05 -0.95 -4.72
C LEU A 46 -14.79 -0.32 -5.90
N LYS A 47 -15.87 -0.96 -6.38
CA LYS A 47 -16.70 -0.41 -7.46
C LYS A 47 -17.27 0.95 -7.08
N GLU A 48 -17.87 1.07 -5.89
CA GLU A 48 -18.48 2.33 -5.42
C GLU A 48 -17.44 3.45 -5.31
N LEU A 49 -16.26 3.14 -4.75
CA LEU A 49 -15.14 4.08 -4.67
C LEU A 49 -14.67 4.53 -6.06
N MET A 50 -14.52 3.60 -7.00
CA MET A 50 -14.08 3.91 -8.37
C MET A 50 -15.11 4.72 -9.14
N VAL A 51 -16.41 4.41 -9.01
CA VAL A 51 -17.47 5.21 -9.64
C VAL A 51 -17.40 6.65 -9.16
N THR A 52 -17.25 6.85 -7.84
CA THR A 52 -17.15 8.19 -7.24
C THR A 52 -15.89 8.93 -7.72
N ALA A 53 -14.73 8.25 -7.71
CA ALA A 53 -13.46 8.85 -8.12
C ALA A 53 -13.47 9.25 -9.61
N LEU A 54 -13.95 8.37 -10.49
CA LEU A 54 -14.00 8.60 -11.94
C LEU A 54 -15.03 9.66 -12.32
N GLN A 55 -16.17 9.72 -11.62
CA GLN A 55 -17.15 10.80 -11.83
C GLN A 55 -16.55 12.17 -11.51
N ASN A 56 -15.73 12.29 -10.46
CA ASN A 56 -15.01 13.53 -10.14
C ASN A 56 -13.99 13.91 -11.23
N GLU A 57 -13.43 12.92 -11.94
CA GLU A 57 -12.53 13.10 -13.07
C GLU A 57 -13.29 13.35 -14.41
N GLY A 58 -14.63 13.36 -14.39
CA GLY A 58 -15.49 13.60 -15.55
C GLY A 58 -15.83 12.35 -16.37
N GLU A 59 -15.47 11.15 -15.88
CA GLU A 59 -15.72 9.88 -16.53
C GLU A 59 -16.96 9.19 -15.94
N ASN A 60 -17.97 8.90 -16.77
CA ASN A 60 -19.22 8.28 -16.34
C ASN A 60 -19.16 6.75 -16.47
N VAL A 61 -18.92 6.05 -15.35
CA VAL A 61 -18.76 4.59 -15.37
C VAL A 61 -19.79 3.88 -14.50
N SER A 62 -21.07 3.95 -14.88
CA SER A 62 -22.17 3.33 -14.12
C SER A 62 -22.15 1.79 -14.13
N LYS A 63 -21.38 1.18 -15.04
CA LYS A 63 -21.28 -0.26 -15.22
C LYS A 63 -19.82 -0.69 -15.32
N LEU A 64 -19.34 -1.35 -14.27
CA LEU A 64 -18.00 -1.92 -14.20
C LEU A 64 -18.10 -3.44 -14.11
N GLU A 65 -17.39 -4.15 -14.99
CA GLU A 65 -17.19 -5.58 -14.87
C GLU A 65 -16.11 -5.91 -13.83
N LYS A 66 -15.99 -7.18 -13.42
CA LYS A 66 -15.01 -7.56 -12.40
C LYS A 66 -13.56 -7.29 -12.81
N ALA A 67 -13.25 -7.46 -14.09
CA ALA A 67 -11.92 -7.15 -14.63
C ALA A 67 -11.66 -5.63 -14.58
N ASP A 68 -12.63 -4.83 -15.04
CA ASP A 68 -12.54 -3.36 -15.03
C ASP A 68 -12.38 -2.79 -13.63
N ILE A 69 -13.13 -3.30 -12.63
CA ILE A 69 -12.99 -2.86 -11.23
C ILE A 69 -11.52 -3.01 -10.80
N LEU A 70 -10.91 -4.16 -11.07
CA LEU A 70 -9.53 -4.43 -10.68
C LEU A 70 -8.54 -3.58 -11.48
N GLU A 71 -8.72 -3.48 -12.79
CA GLU A 71 -7.82 -2.72 -13.66
C GLU A 71 -7.84 -1.22 -13.35
N LEU A 72 -9.03 -0.63 -13.26
CA LEU A 72 -9.21 0.78 -12.96
C LEU A 72 -8.72 1.13 -11.57
N THR A 73 -8.97 0.29 -10.58
CA THR A 73 -8.42 0.48 -9.22
C THR A 73 -6.91 0.53 -9.26
N VAL A 74 -6.25 -0.41 -9.94
CA VAL A 74 -4.77 -0.44 -10.05
C VAL A 74 -4.26 0.80 -10.78
N ARG A 75 -4.91 1.19 -11.88
CA ARG A 75 -4.56 2.41 -12.64
C ARG A 75 -4.70 3.66 -11.78
N HIS A 76 -5.80 3.78 -11.04
CA HIS A 76 -6.06 4.89 -10.13
C HIS A 76 -5.02 4.94 -9.00
N LEU A 77 -4.66 3.81 -8.40
CA LEU A 77 -3.58 3.73 -7.43
C LEU A 77 -2.23 4.18 -8.03
N HIS A 78 -1.92 3.78 -9.26
CA HIS A 78 -0.72 4.29 -9.94
C HIS A 78 -0.77 5.81 -10.18
N ASN A 79 -1.94 6.36 -10.51
CA ASN A 79 -2.14 7.80 -10.69
C ASN A 79 -1.93 8.55 -9.37
N LEU A 80 -2.59 8.11 -8.30
CA LEU A 80 -2.45 8.70 -6.97
C LEU A 80 -0.99 8.65 -6.47
N LYS A 81 -0.26 7.56 -6.76
CA LYS A 81 1.16 7.44 -6.41
C LYS A 81 2.00 8.46 -7.16
N ARG A 82 1.77 8.64 -8.47
CA ARG A 82 2.45 9.66 -9.29
C ARG A 82 2.17 11.08 -8.82
N GLN A 83 0.96 11.31 -8.31
CA GLN A 83 0.53 12.60 -7.78
C GLN A 83 0.93 12.81 -6.30
N ASN A 84 1.65 11.86 -5.67
CA ASN A 84 1.96 11.86 -4.24
C ASN A 84 0.73 11.96 -3.31
N GLN A 85 -0.46 11.59 -3.79
CA GLN A 85 -1.71 11.63 -3.03
C GLN A 85 -2.02 10.33 -2.28
N LEU A 86 -1.29 9.25 -2.58
CA LEU A 86 -1.45 7.94 -1.92
C LEU A 86 -0.71 7.81 -0.58
N VAL A 87 0.17 8.76 -0.28
CA VAL A 87 0.99 8.74 0.93
C VAL A 87 0.33 9.70 1.91
N LEU A 88 -0.25 9.17 2.99
CA LEU A 88 -0.50 9.95 4.22
C LEU A 88 0.73 10.81 4.46
N PRO A 89 0.60 12.14 4.71
CA PRO A 89 1.69 13.10 4.59
C PRO A 89 2.96 12.46 5.13
N PRO A 90 3.94 12.12 4.27
CA PRO A 90 5.07 11.37 4.76
C PRO A 90 5.71 12.20 5.88
N GLU A 91 6.38 11.56 6.84
CA GLU A 91 7.25 12.24 7.81
C GLU A 91 8.13 13.32 7.13
N HIS A 92 8.46 13.10 5.85
CA HIS A 92 9.03 14.08 4.92
C HIS A 92 8.32 15.44 4.90
N THR A 93 6.99 15.51 4.94
CA THR A 93 6.25 16.78 4.98
C THR A 93 6.46 17.57 6.26
N TYR A 94 6.83 16.94 7.38
CA TYR A 94 7.18 17.68 8.60
C TYR A 94 8.57 18.29 8.47
N VAL A 95 9.54 17.50 8.02
CA VAL A 95 10.93 17.97 7.77
C VAL A 95 10.96 19.05 6.70
N ASP A 96 10.22 18.87 5.60
CA ASP A 96 10.12 19.85 4.51
C ASP A 96 9.40 21.14 4.95
N ARG A 97 8.33 21.04 5.76
CA ARG A 97 7.65 22.21 6.32
C ARG A 97 8.51 22.95 7.34
N PHE A 98 9.20 22.21 8.21
CA PHE A 98 10.15 22.79 9.16
C PHE A 98 11.31 23.47 8.42
N ARG A 99 11.87 22.83 7.39
CA ARG A 99 12.92 23.40 6.53
C ARG A 99 12.47 24.68 5.85
N ALA A 100 11.27 24.68 5.28
CA ALA A 100 10.69 25.86 4.65
C ALA A 100 10.54 27.02 5.66
N GLY A 101 9.99 26.74 6.85
CA GLY A 101 9.85 27.72 7.93
C GLY A 101 11.20 28.24 8.45
N PHE A 102 12.18 27.36 8.66
CA PHE A 102 13.53 27.75 9.09
C PHE A 102 14.23 28.62 8.04
N THR A 103 14.13 28.25 6.76
CA THR A 103 14.71 29.01 5.65
C THR A 103 14.07 30.39 5.53
N GLN A 104 12.75 30.48 5.74
CA GLN A 104 12.04 31.77 5.75
C GLN A 104 12.49 32.63 6.93
N CYS A 105 12.58 32.08 8.15
CA CYS A 105 13.09 32.79 9.31
C CYS A 105 14.53 33.29 9.11
N ALA A 106 15.42 32.44 8.59
CA ALA A 106 16.80 32.83 8.30
C ALA A 106 16.90 33.99 7.29
N LYS A 107 16.02 34.01 6.27
CA LYS A 107 15.91 35.12 5.31
C LYS A 107 15.45 36.41 5.97
N GLU A 108 14.41 36.34 6.81
CA GLU A 108 13.90 37.51 7.55
C GLU A 108 14.96 38.07 8.51
N VAL A 109 15.69 37.21 9.22
CA VAL A 109 16.81 37.63 10.10
C VAL A 109 17.90 38.31 9.28
N THR A 110 18.24 37.75 8.12
CA THR A 110 19.24 38.35 7.21
C THR A 110 18.77 39.72 6.71
N HIS A 111 17.48 39.86 6.37
CA HIS A 111 16.89 41.11 5.92
C HIS A 111 16.84 42.17 7.03
N PHE A 112 16.45 41.78 8.25
CA PHE A 112 16.41 42.66 9.42
C PHE A 112 17.80 43.21 9.76
N ILE A 113 18.83 42.38 9.67
CA ILE A 113 20.22 42.76 9.94
C ILE A 113 20.83 43.58 8.79
N ALA A 114 20.39 43.35 7.54
CA ALA A 114 20.81 44.14 6.39
C ALA A 114 20.12 45.52 6.32
N SER A 115 19.04 45.71 7.09
CA SER A 115 18.43 47.02 7.27
C SER A 115 19.44 47.95 7.95
N PRO A 116 19.61 49.20 7.48
CA PRO A 116 20.50 50.18 8.08
C PRO A 116 19.95 50.62 9.45
N ALA A 117 20.15 49.79 10.46
CA ALA A 117 19.97 50.12 11.87
C ALA A 117 21.37 50.24 12.48
N ASP A 118 21.73 51.44 12.93
CA ASP A 118 23.08 51.87 13.34
C ASP A 118 23.65 51.17 14.60
N THR A 119 23.09 50.03 15.04
CA THR A 119 23.32 49.49 16.38
C THR A 119 23.90 48.07 16.43
N ILE A 120 24.10 47.38 15.29
CA ILE A 120 24.58 45.99 15.29
C ILE A 120 25.99 45.89 14.72
N ASP A 121 26.89 45.25 15.48
CA ASP A 121 28.26 44.98 15.06
C ASP A 121 28.32 44.12 13.76
N PRO A 122 28.96 44.60 12.68
CA PRO A 122 28.96 43.93 11.38
C PRO A 122 29.68 42.58 11.37
N GLU A 123 30.63 42.36 12.28
CA GLU A 123 31.29 41.06 12.49
C GLU A 123 30.29 40.01 13.01
N SER A 124 29.51 40.38 14.02
CA SER A 124 28.46 39.55 14.63
C SER A 124 27.35 39.22 13.62
N CYS A 125 26.94 40.20 12.80
CA CYS A 125 25.99 40.01 11.69
C CYS A 125 26.43 38.93 10.71
N ARG A 126 27.69 39.02 10.25
CA ARG A 126 28.27 38.05 9.33
C ARG A 126 28.33 36.64 9.91
N LYS A 127 28.77 36.50 11.18
CA LYS A 127 28.84 35.20 11.86
C LYS A 127 27.47 34.55 11.96
N LEU A 128 26.43 35.32 12.29
CA LEU A 128 25.06 34.83 12.40
C LEU A 128 24.51 34.34 11.05
N VAL A 129 24.64 35.15 9.99
CA VAL A 129 24.17 34.77 8.63
C VAL A 129 24.92 33.54 8.12
N GLN A 130 26.23 33.45 8.36
CA GLN A 130 27.03 32.28 8.00
C GLN A 130 26.57 31.02 8.74
N HIS A 131 26.29 31.13 10.05
CA HIS A 131 25.79 30.01 10.85
C HIS A 131 24.41 29.54 10.38
N LEU A 132 23.47 30.46 10.14
CA LEU A 132 22.14 30.15 9.61
C LEU A 132 22.24 29.45 8.25
N GLY A 133 23.11 29.92 7.35
CA GLY A 133 23.38 29.29 6.06
C GLY A 133 23.97 27.88 6.18
N ALA A 134 24.83 27.63 7.17
CA ALA A 134 25.37 26.29 7.45
C ALA A 134 24.27 25.34 7.96
N CYS A 135 23.39 25.80 8.85
CA CYS A 135 22.26 25.01 9.33
C CYS A 135 21.28 24.64 8.21
N VAL A 136 20.99 25.54 7.26
CA VAL A 136 20.15 25.23 6.09
C VAL A 136 20.76 24.10 5.25
N LYS A 137 22.07 24.17 4.96
CA LYS A 137 22.78 23.13 4.21
C LYS A 137 22.80 21.79 4.93
N GLN A 138 22.88 21.79 6.26
CA GLN A 138 22.79 20.58 7.07
C GLN A 138 21.37 19.98 7.04
N LEU A 139 20.31 20.80 7.00
CA LEU A 139 18.94 20.31 6.78
C LEU A 139 18.76 19.70 5.38
N ASP A 140 19.42 20.25 4.36
CA ASP A 140 19.37 19.72 3.00
C ASP A 140 20.03 18.34 2.89
N CYS A 141 21.16 18.12 3.59
CA CYS A 141 21.79 16.81 3.58
C CYS A 141 20.96 15.75 4.31
N VAL A 142 20.27 16.10 5.41
CA VAL A 142 19.34 15.23 6.17
C VAL A 142 18.05 14.91 5.38
N SER A 143 17.65 15.78 4.46
CA SER A 143 16.49 15.53 3.60
C SER A 143 16.81 14.58 2.43
N GLN A 144 18.05 14.58 1.93
CA GLN A 144 18.45 13.76 0.77
C GLN A 144 18.80 12.31 1.13
N ASN A 145 19.35 12.05 2.31
CA ASN A 145 19.73 10.70 2.76
C ASN A 145 18.53 9.82 3.20
N ILE A 146 17.32 10.38 3.34
CA ILE A 146 16.07 9.59 3.46
C ILE A 146 15.52 9.20 2.07
N SER A 147 15.90 9.92 1.01
CA SER A 147 15.45 9.65 -0.37
C SER A 147 16.19 8.48 -1.07
N VAL A 148 17.20 7.87 -0.44
CA VAL A 148 18.03 6.82 -1.07
C VAL A 148 17.80 5.47 -0.38
N GLN A 149 16.62 4.87 -0.59
CA GLN A 149 16.47 3.43 -0.40
C GLN A 149 15.28 2.87 -1.21
N TYR A 150 15.39 2.95 -2.54
CA TYR A 150 14.74 1.99 -3.42
C TYR A 150 15.80 1.46 -4.38
N PRO A 151 16.18 0.17 -4.32
CA PRO A 151 17.02 -0.42 -5.36
C PRO A 151 16.19 -0.47 -6.65
N HIS A 152 16.46 0.48 -7.54
CA HIS A 152 15.99 0.44 -8.91
C HIS A 152 16.74 -0.68 -9.64
N SER A 153 16.11 -1.84 -9.81
CA SER A 153 16.61 -2.88 -10.72
C SER A 153 16.39 -2.41 -12.16
N SER A 154 17.45 -1.86 -12.75
CA SER A 154 17.62 -1.72 -14.19
C SER A 154 17.73 -3.11 -14.82
N LYS A 155 16.81 -3.45 -15.73
CA LYS A 155 16.91 -4.64 -16.59
C LYS A 155 18.04 -4.43 -17.60
N SER A 156 19.14 -5.15 -17.44
CA SER A 156 20.05 -5.53 -18.52
C SER A 156 19.79 -7.00 -18.88
N GLN A 157 19.52 -7.27 -20.16
CA GLN A 157 19.60 -8.63 -20.69
C GLN A 157 21.06 -9.10 -20.67
N PRO A 158 21.28 -10.41 -20.51
CA PRO A 158 22.07 -11.05 -21.56
C PRO A 158 21.59 -12.44 -21.97
N VAL A 159 22.25 -12.88 -23.02
CA VAL A 159 22.05 -13.97 -23.96
C VAL A 159 22.16 -15.38 -23.36
N SER A 160 21.56 -16.31 -24.10
CA SER A 160 21.60 -17.76 -23.98
C SER A 160 22.96 -18.38 -23.63
N SER A 161 22.99 -19.22 -22.59
CA SER A 161 23.78 -20.46 -22.59
C SER A 161 23.25 -21.46 -21.56
N ARG A 162 22.90 -22.62 -22.10
CA ARG A 162 22.45 -23.87 -21.46
C ARG A 162 23.42 -24.36 -20.39
N SER A 163 22.90 -24.71 -19.21
CA SER A 163 23.42 -25.73 -18.28
C SER A 163 22.37 -26.06 -17.21
N GLU A 164 22.03 -27.34 -17.10
CA GLU A 164 21.16 -27.90 -16.07
C GLU A 164 21.69 -27.65 -14.66
N VAL A 165 20.89 -26.99 -13.83
CA VAL A 165 21.02 -27.05 -12.36
C VAL A 165 19.63 -27.19 -11.75
N LYS A 166 19.43 -28.30 -11.06
CA LYS A 166 18.26 -28.57 -10.22
C LYS A 166 18.29 -27.60 -9.03
N THR A 167 17.38 -26.64 -9.00
CA THR A 167 17.19 -25.82 -7.80
C THR A 167 15.71 -25.50 -7.59
N ALA A 168 15.26 -25.87 -6.39
CA ALA A 168 14.14 -25.36 -5.61
C ALA A 168 13.02 -24.64 -6.37
N ALA A 169 11.83 -25.25 -6.28
CA ALA A 169 10.55 -24.64 -6.57
C ALA A 169 10.46 -23.22 -5.97
N LEU A 170 10.70 -22.22 -6.82
CA LEU A 170 10.30 -20.85 -6.56
C LEU A 170 8.78 -20.87 -6.41
N SER A 171 8.36 -20.64 -5.17
CA SER A 171 7.08 -20.07 -4.74
C SER A 171 6.11 -19.68 -5.86
N VAL A 172 5.52 -20.70 -6.50
CA VAL A 172 4.28 -20.55 -7.26
C VAL A 172 3.25 -20.14 -6.23
N TRP A 173 2.88 -18.87 -6.27
CA TRP A 173 1.70 -18.39 -5.59
C TRP A 173 0.54 -19.26 -6.11
N ARG A 174 0.04 -20.16 -5.27
CA ARG A 174 -1.12 -21.00 -5.59
C ARG A 174 -2.33 -20.31 -4.96
N PRO A 175 -3.19 -19.64 -5.74
CA PRO A 175 -4.52 -19.33 -5.24
C PRO A 175 -5.21 -20.67 -4.99
N TRP A 176 -5.80 -20.81 -3.81
CA TRP A 176 -6.59 -21.95 -3.34
C TRP A 176 -7.26 -22.80 -4.44
#